data_AF-A0A922W8J5-F1
#
_entry.id   AF-A0A922W8J5-F1
#
_cell.length_a   1.000
_cell.length_b   1.000
_cell.length_c   1.000
_cell.angle_alpha   90.00
_cell.angle_beta   90.00
_cell.angle_gamma   90.00
#
_symmetry.space_group_name_H-M   'P 1'
#
loop_
_entity.id
_entity.type
_entity.pdbx_description
1 polymer ?
#
loop_
_entity_poly.entity_id
_entity_poly.type
_entity_poly.pdbx_seq_one_letter_code
_entity_poly.pdbx_strand_id
1 'polypeptide(L)'
;EHVSPYQLTIEPTTAFGRAFARGTLVPPDEDLAADLYEATQTVLEARGFDAYEVSNHARGDAARSAHNLHVWRSGDYVGLGPGAHGRLTLEGVRTATVARRGVADYGAGVAAGRPWSETQRLSPLEADEERLLLGLRTTEGVSVDLITRMDLGARVRNLQEGGQLAVMDGRVAASPEGRPVLDALLRVLLT
;
A
#
# COMPACT_ATOMS: atom_id res chain seq x y z
N GLU A 1 12.05 -14.04 10.47
CA GLU A 1 11.53 -12.97 11.36
C GLU A 1 11.04 -11.81 10.51
N HIS A 2 10.04 -11.06 10.99
CA HIS A 2 9.35 -9.99 10.25
C HIS A 2 9.22 -8.75 11.14
N VAL A 3 9.41 -7.56 10.57
CA VAL A 3 9.32 -6.27 11.26
C VAL A 3 8.50 -5.29 10.43
N SER A 4 7.61 -4.55 11.11
CA SER A 4 6.71 -3.56 10.52
C SER A 4 6.89 -2.18 11.18
N PRO A 5 7.89 -1.39 10.75
CA PRO A 5 8.08 -0.05 11.29
C PRO A 5 7.11 0.94 10.63
N TYR A 6 6.37 1.68 11.46
CA TYR A 6 5.48 2.75 11.00
C TYR A 6 5.86 4.08 11.63
N GLN A 7 5.81 5.13 10.82
CA GLN A 7 5.77 6.49 11.34
C GLN A 7 4.42 6.73 12.03
N LEU A 8 4.44 7.41 13.18
CA LEU A 8 3.24 7.65 13.96
C LEU A 8 2.36 8.72 13.29
N THR A 9 1.20 8.31 12.79
CA THR A 9 0.14 9.25 12.40
C THR A 9 -0.69 9.64 13.63
N ILE A 10 -0.79 10.95 13.89
CA ILE A 10 -1.54 11.47 15.04
C ILE A 10 -2.99 11.76 14.64
N GLU A 11 -3.90 10.90 15.08
CA GLU A 11 -5.34 11.09 14.88
C GLU A 11 -5.95 11.93 16.02
N PRO A 12 -6.73 13.00 15.73
CA PRO A 12 -7.19 13.97 16.74
C PRO A 12 -7.97 13.37 17.93
N THR A 13 -8.74 12.31 17.69
CA THR A 13 -9.61 11.69 18.70
C THR A 13 -8.88 10.68 19.59
N THR A 14 -7.60 10.39 19.30
CA THR A 14 -6.80 9.40 20.02
C THR A 14 -6.10 9.99 21.24
N ALA A 15 -5.48 9.13 22.05
CA ALA A 15 -4.65 9.57 23.16
C ALA A 15 -3.47 10.45 22.71
N PHE A 16 -2.84 10.10 21.57
CA PHE A 16 -1.76 10.90 20.98
C PHE A 16 -2.27 12.25 20.47
N GLY A 17 -3.44 12.29 19.83
CA GLY A 17 -4.07 13.56 19.41
C GLY A 17 -4.30 14.50 20.60
N ARG A 18 -4.83 13.98 21.71
CA ARG A 18 -4.99 14.75 22.95
C ARG A 18 -3.66 15.19 23.57
N ALA A 19 -2.61 14.36 23.49
CA ALA A 19 -1.29 14.70 24.03
C ALA A 19 -0.59 15.79 23.19
N PHE A 20 -0.70 15.70 21.87
CA PHE A 20 -0.21 16.70 20.92
C PHE A 20 -0.92 18.04 21.11
N ALA A 21 -2.25 18.04 21.20
CA ALA A 21 -3.04 19.26 21.43
C ALA A 21 -2.71 19.97 22.75
N ARG A 22 -2.18 19.24 23.75
CA ARG A 22 -1.69 19.81 25.02
C ARG A 22 -0.21 20.17 25.02
N GLY A 23 0.51 19.97 23.91
CA GLY A 23 1.96 20.20 23.81
C GLY A 23 2.82 19.20 24.59
N THR A 24 2.24 18.07 25.04
CA THR A 24 2.95 17.02 25.79
C THR A 24 3.57 15.94 24.91
N LEU A 25 3.25 15.97 23.62
CA LEU A 25 3.87 15.17 22.57
C LEU A 25 4.25 16.12 21.43
N VAL A 26 5.50 16.09 21.00
CA VAL A 26 6.00 16.82 19.83
C VAL A 26 6.46 15.78 18.81
N PRO A 27 5.76 15.61 17.67
CA PRO A 27 6.21 14.71 16.62
C PRO A 27 7.52 15.24 15.99
N PRO A 28 8.31 14.36 15.38
CA PRO A 28 9.38 14.78 14.47
C PRO A 28 8.83 15.75 13.41
N ASP A 29 9.64 16.74 13.03
CA ASP A 29 9.40 17.48 11.80
C ASP A 29 9.71 16.61 10.57
N GLU A 30 9.49 17.15 9.37
CA GLU A 30 9.65 16.41 8.12
C GLU A 30 11.08 15.92 7.92
N ASP A 31 12.07 16.75 8.26
CA ASP A 31 13.50 16.42 8.12
C ASP A 31 13.88 15.27 9.06
N LEU A 32 13.53 15.37 10.35
CA LEU A 32 13.82 14.30 11.31
C LEU A 32 13.02 13.02 10.99
N ALA A 33 11.80 13.14 10.46
CA ALA A 33 11.02 11.98 10.03
C ALA A 33 11.70 11.25 8.86
N ALA A 34 12.28 11.97 7.91
CA ALA A 34 13.06 11.41 6.81
C ALA A 34 14.34 10.73 7.31
N ASP A 35 15.10 11.38 8.19
CA ASP A 35 16.30 10.80 8.82
C ASP A 35 15.98 9.49 9.55
N LEU A 36 14.86 9.44 10.28
CA LEU A 36 14.40 8.23 10.97
C LEU A 36 14.00 7.11 10.01
N TYR A 37 13.42 7.45 8.85
CA TYR A 37 13.13 6.48 7.80
C TYR A 37 14.43 5.87 7.25
N GLU A 38 15.42 6.69 6.90
CA GLU A 38 16.72 6.23 6.39
C GLU A 38 17.49 5.39 7.43
N ALA A 39 17.49 5.85 8.69
CA ALA A 39 18.07 5.10 9.80
C ALA A 39 17.40 3.73 9.97
N THR A 40 16.07 3.66 9.78
CA THR A 40 15.34 2.39 9.83
C THR A 40 15.79 1.43 8.74
N GLN A 41 15.93 1.89 7.49
CA GLN A 41 16.42 1.05 6.38
C GLN A 41 17.83 0.53 6.70
N THR A 42 18.75 1.44 7.04
CA THR A 42 20.16 1.14 7.35
C THR A 42 20.29 0.09 8.46
N VAL A 43 19.57 0.29 9.58
CA VAL A 43 19.66 -0.61 10.74
C VAL A 43 19.10 -1.99 10.43
N LEU A 44 17.99 -2.06 9.69
CA LEU A 44 17.34 -3.33 9.35
C LEU A 44 18.15 -4.12 8.32
N GLU A 45 18.65 -3.47 7.26
CA GLU A 45 19.52 -4.10 6.25
C GLU A 45 20.81 -4.63 6.89
N ALA A 46 21.46 -3.85 7.76
CA ALA A 46 22.66 -4.30 8.49
C ALA A 46 22.39 -5.51 9.40
N ARG A 47 21.12 -5.81 9.70
CA ARG A 47 20.68 -6.97 10.48
C ARG A 47 20.04 -8.06 9.61
N GLY A 48 20.15 -7.97 8.29
CA GLY A 48 19.66 -8.93 7.31
C GLY A 48 18.15 -8.91 7.08
N PHE A 49 17.48 -7.81 7.43
CA PHE A 49 16.05 -7.63 7.15
C PHE A 49 15.88 -6.83 5.86
N ASP A 50 15.48 -7.50 4.78
CA ASP A 50 15.26 -6.85 3.49
C ASP A 50 13.88 -6.18 3.46
N ALA A 51 13.83 -4.93 3.02
CA ALA A 51 12.58 -4.24 2.73
C ALA A 51 11.93 -4.88 1.49
N TYR A 52 10.81 -5.56 1.63
CA TYR A 52 10.13 -6.21 0.50
C TYR A 52 8.90 -5.43 -0.01
N GLU A 53 8.47 -4.45 0.78
CA GLU A 53 7.41 -3.48 0.45
C GLU A 53 7.60 -2.18 1.26
N VAL A 54 6.69 -1.22 1.14
CA VAL A 54 6.79 0.15 1.67
C VAL A 54 6.95 0.25 3.18
N SER A 55 6.44 -0.70 3.95
CA SER A 55 6.37 -0.65 5.42
C SER A 55 6.81 -1.94 6.11
N ASN A 56 7.27 -2.96 5.37
CA ASN A 56 7.64 -4.24 5.98
C ASN A 56 8.99 -4.78 5.50
N HIS A 57 9.69 -5.37 6.47
CA HIS A 57 10.99 -5.99 6.31
C HIS A 57 10.97 -7.41 6.84
N ALA A 58 11.76 -8.30 6.23
CA ALA A 58 11.82 -9.69 6.64
C ALA A 58 13.22 -10.28 6.44
N ARG A 59 13.60 -11.21 7.32
CA ARG A 59 14.78 -12.05 7.14
C ARG A 59 14.45 -13.20 6.20
N GLY A 60 14.74 -13.01 4.91
CA GLY A 60 14.47 -13.97 3.85
C GLY A 60 13.00 -14.09 3.44
N ASP A 61 12.77 -14.69 2.28
CA ASP A 61 11.46 -14.73 1.62
C ASP A 61 10.39 -15.46 2.44
N ALA A 62 10.77 -16.53 3.15
CA ALA A 62 9.84 -17.33 3.95
C ALA A 62 9.22 -16.56 5.14
N ALA A 63 9.83 -15.44 5.55
CA ALA A 63 9.33 -14.60 6.63
C ALA A 63 8.50 -13.41 6.13
N ARG A 64 8.33 -13.22 4.82
CA ARG A 64 7.49 -12.16 4.26
C ARG A 64 6.01 -12.46 4.50
N SER A 65 5.20 -11.44 4.76
CA SER A 65 3.76 -11.61 4.90
C SER A 65 3.13 -11.98 3.55
N ALA A 66 2.72 -13.24 3.42
CA ALA A 66 2.00 -13.73 2.25
C ALA A 66 0.70 -12.96 2.01
N HIS A 67 -0.01 -12.58 3.08
CA HIS A 67 -1.24 -11.80 2.98
C HIS A 67 -0.98 -10.39 2.42
N ASN A 68 0.00 -9.67 2.97
CA ASN A 68 0.29 -8.30 2.52
C ASN A 68 0.74 -8.30 1.06
N LEU A 69 1.66 -9.22 0.69
CA LEU A 69 2.09 -9.36 -0.69
C LEU A 69 0.93 -9.71 -1.63
N HIS A 70 0.02 -10.59 -1.20
CA HIS A 70 -1.16 -10.92 -1.99
C HIS A 70 -2.04 -9.70 -2.24
N VAL A 71 -2.28 -8.88 -1.22
CA VAL A 71 -3.02 -7.61 -1.36
C VAL A 71 -2.28 -6.64 -2.28
N TRP A 72 -0.97 -6.43 -2.07
CA TRP A 72 -0.16 -5.52 -2.89
C TRP A 72 -0.06 -5.95 -4.36
N ARG A 73 -0.10 -7.25 -4.63
CA ARG A 73 -0.16 -7.84 -5.97
C ARG A 73 -1.56 -7.76 -6.60
N SER A 74 -2.47 -7.01 -5.99
CA SER A 74 -3.87 -6.91 -6.43
C SER A 74 -4.55 -8.28 -6.49
N GLY A 75 -4.19 -9.21 -5.60
CA GLY A 75 -4.86 -10.50 -5.45
C GLY A 75 -6.30 -10.35 -4.93
N ASP A 76 -7.10 -11.40 -5.09
CA ASP A 76 -8.48 -11.44 -4.57
C ASP A 76 -8.52 -11.81 -3.09
N TYR A 77 -9.24 -11.03 -2.29
CA TYR A 77 -9.43 -11.30 -0.87
C TYR A 77 -10.80 -10.85 -0.39
N VAL A 78 -11.35 -11.61 0.57
CA VAL A 78 -12.60 -11.30 1.24
C VAL A 78 -12.32 -10.51 2.52
N GLY A 79 -13.04 -9.39 2.69
CA GLY A 79 -13.05 -8.64 3.94
C GLY A 79 -14.05 -9.24 4.92
N LEU A 80 -13.57 -9.75 6.06
CA LEU A 80 -14.42 -10.32 7.11
C LEU A 80 -14.32 -9.50 8.38
N GLY A 81 -15.47 -9.30 9.04
CA GLY A 81 -15.61 -8.47 10.21
C GLY A 81 -16.20 -7.08 9.92
N PRO A 82 -16.66 -6.36 10.95
CA PRO A 82 -17.29 -5.06 10.79
C PRO A 82 -16.34 -4.05 10.14
N GLY A 83 -16.80 -3.40 9.07
CA GLY A 83 -16.03 -2.38 8.33
C GLY A 83 -14.90 -2.92 7.45
N ALA A 84 -14.72 -4.24 7.37
CA ALA A 84 -13.69 -4.83 6.54
C ALA A 84 -13.91 -4.54 5.05
N HIS A 85 -12.82 -4.23 4.35
CA HIS A 85 -12.84 -4.09 2.89
C HIS A 85 -12.40 -5.40 2.24
N GLY A 86 -12.97 -5.71 1.08
CA GLY A 86 -12.56 -6.83 0.23
C GLY A 86 -12.40 -6.40 -1.22
N ARG A 87 -11.60 -7.15 -1.97
CA ARG A 87 -11.51 -7.05 -3.43
C ARG A 87 -11.62 -8.44 -4.04
N LEU A 88 -12.63 -8.68 -4.86
CA LEU A 88 -12.91 -9.99 -5.46
C LEU A 88 -13.09 -9.86 -6.96
N THR A 89 -12.62 -10.82 -7.74
CA THR A 89 -12.92 -10.91 -9.17
C THR A 89 -14.15 -11.79 -9.34
N LEU A 90 -15.30 -11.16 -9.56
CA LEU A 90 -16.58 -11.81 -9.72
C LEU A 90 -17.00 -11.71 -11.19
N GLU A 91 -17.27 -12.86 -11.83
CA GLU A 91 -17.65 -12.92 -13.26
C GLU A 91 -16.62 -12.21 -14.17
N GLY A 92 -15.33 -12.32 -13.83
CA GLY A 92 -14.25 -11.67 -14.56
C GLY A 92 -14.07 -10.17 -14.28
N VAL A 93 -14.84 -9.59 -13.35
CA VAL A 93 -14.78 -8.17 -13.01
C VAL A 93 -14.31 -7.95 -11.58
N ARG A 94 -13.28 -7.13 -11.42
CA ARG A 94 -12.76 -6.70 -10.13
C ARG A 94 -13.83 -5.90 -9.39
N THR A 95 -14.18 -6.35 -8.19
CA THR A 95 -15.28 -5.82 -7.39
C THR A 95 -14.77 -5.47 -6.00
N ALA A 96 -14.90 -4.20 -5.61
CA ALA A 96 -14.65 -3.74 -4.25
C ALA A 96 -15.89 -4.00 -3.38
N THR A 97 -15.66 -4.42 -2.13
CA THR A 97 -16.72 -4.68 -1.15
C THR A 97 -16.37 -4.00 0.17
N VAL A 98 -17.40 -3.49 0.86
CA VAL A 98 -17.25 -2.92 2.21
C VAL A 98 -18.28 -3.57 3.10
N ALA A 99 -17.80 -4.24 4.15
CA ALA A 99 -18.65 -4.81 5.19
C ALA A 99 -19.28 -3.69 6.03
N ARG A 100 -20.49 -3.95 6.55
CA ARG A 100 -21.18 -3.04 7.47
C ARG A 100 -20.27 -2.70 8.66
N ARG A 101 -20.17 -1.43 9.04
CA ARG A 101 -19.22 -0.94 10.07
C ARG A 101 -19.63 -1.29 11.50
N GLY A 102 -20.91 -1.26 11.81
CA GLY A 102 -21.42 -1.57 13.15
C GLY A 102 -21.40 -3.07 13.41
N VAL A 103 -20.96 -3.50 14.61
CA VAL A 103 -20.92 -4.92 14.99
C VAL A 103 -22.29 -5.58 14.85
N ALA A 104 -23.35 -4.93 15.37
CA ALA A 104 -24.72 -5.44 15.30
C ALA A 104 -25.23 -5.52 13.84
N ASP A 105 -25.01 -4.45 13.06
CA ASP A 105 -25.42 -4.40 11.65
C ASP A 105 -24.68 -5.45 10.81
N TYR A 106 -23.38 -5.65 11.06
CA TYR A 106 -22.59 -6.69 10.44
C TYR A 106 -23.13 -8.07 10.78
N GLY A 107 -23.39 -8.36 12.06
CA GLY A 107 -23.96 -9.63 12.49
C GLY A 107 -25.33 -9.93 11.85
N ALA A 108 -26.24 -8.95 11.86
CA ALA A 108 -27.54 -9.06 11.20
C ALA A 108 -27.40 -9.23 9.68
N GLY A 109 -26.48 -8.50 9.05
CA GLY A 109 -26.16 -8.60 7.64
C GLY A 109 -25.64 -9.98 7.26
N VAL A 110 -24.71 -10.54 8.04
CA VAL A 110 -24.19 -11.90 7.85
C VAL A 110 -25.32 -12.93 7.96
N ALA A 111 -26.16 -12.85 9.01
CA ALA A 111 -27.28 -13.78 9.19
C ALA A 111 -28.30 -13.73 8.03
N ALA A 112 -28.46 -12.57 7.39
CA ALA A 112 -29.32 -12.37 6.23
C ALA A 112 -28.63 -12.60 4.87
N GLY A 113 -27.37 -13.07 4.83
CA GLY A 113 -26.61 -13.26 3.59
C GLY A 113 -26.24 -11.96 2.87
N ARG A 114 -26.28 -10.82 3.56
CA ARG A 114 -25.99 -9.46 3.05
C ARG A 114 -24.98 -8.73 3.95
N PRO A 115 -23.75 -9.26 4.12
CA PRO A 115 -22.74 -8.71 5.02
C PRO A 115 -22.19 -7.36 4.57
N TRP A 116 -22.26 -7.07 3.27
CA TRP A 116 -21.75 -5.84 2.68
C TRP A 116 -22.78 -4.72 2.71
N SER A 117 -22.33 -3.51 3.03
CA SER A 117 -23.06 -2.26 2.84
C SER A 117 -22.82 -1.69 1.45
N GLU A 118 -21.64 -1.94 0.86
CA GLU A 118 -21.26 -1.42 -0.46
C GLU A 118 -20.62 -2.53 -1.30
N THR A 119 -20.97 -2.55 -2.58
CA THR A 119 -20.38 -3.40 -3.61
C THR A 119 -20.21 -2.55 -4.87
N GLN A 120 -18.98 -2.41 -5.35
CA GLN A 120 -18.67 -1.61 -6.54
C GLN A 120 -17.89 -2.47 -7.54
N ARG A 121 -18.43 -2.62 -8.75
CA ARG A 121 -17.70 -3.19 -9.88
C ARG A 121 -16.79 -2.11 -10.44
N LEU A 122 -15.49 -2.36 -10.47
CA LEU A 122 -14.51 -1.44 -11.02
C LEU A 122 -14.49 -1.55 -12.54
N SER A 123 -14.30 -0.41 -13.21
CA SER A 123 -13.93 -0.36 -14.62
C SER A 123 -12.54 -0.98 -14.83
N PRO A 124 -12.20 -1.39 -16.07
CA PRO A 124 -10.85 -1.87 -16.38
C PRO A 124 -9.76 -0.86 -16.02
N LEU A 125 -10.02 0.44 -16.22
CA LEU A 125 -9.09 1.51 -15.86
C LEU A 125 -8.91 1.59 -14.35
N GLU A 126 -9.98 1.70 -13.56
CA GLU A 126 -9.90 1.75 -12.09
C GLU A 126 -9.17 0.52 -11.51
N ALA A 127 -9.37 -0.66 -12.11
CA ALA A 127 -8.66 -1.87 -11.70
C ALA A 127 -7.16 -1.81 -12.03
N ASP A 128 -6.77 -1.20 -13.15
CA ASP A 128 -5.38 -1.00 -13.52
C ASP A 128 -4.70 0.11 -12.70
N GLU A 129 -5.42 1.18 -12.37
CA GLU A 129 -4.98 2.21 -11.42
C GLU A 129 -4.76 1.61 -10.02
N GLU A 130 -5.67 0.76 -9.54
CA GLU A 130 -5.49 0.01 -8.28
C GLU A 130 -4.24 -0.87 -8.35
N ARG A 131 -4.03 -1.62 -9.44
CA ARG A 131 -2.84 -2.47 -9.62
C ARG A 131 -1.55 -1.64 -9.62
N LEU A 132 -1.53 -0.48 -10.26
CA LEU A 132 -0.37 0.41 -10.28
C LEU A 132 -0.07 0.94 -8.88
N LEU A 133 -1.11 1.46 -8.22
CA LEU A 133 -1.04 2.04 -6.88
C LEU A 133 -0.54 1.04 -5.84
N LEU A 134 -1.07 -0.18 -5.87
CA LEU A 134 -0.69 -1.24 -4.92
C LEU A 134 0.68 -1.83 -5.28
N GLY A 135 0.93 -2.13 -6.56
CA GLY A 135 2.13 -2.83 -6.99
C GLY A 135 3.42 -2.01 -6.77
N LEU A 136 3.39 -0.69 -6.99
CA LEU A 136 4.57 0.16 -6.75
C LEU A 136 4.96 0.29 -5.27
N ARG A 137 4.11 -0.17 -4.33
CA ARG A 137 4.45 -0.28 -2.90
C ARG A 137 5.33 -1.49 -2.60
N THR A 138 5.60 -2.36 -3.56
CA THR A 138 6.48 -3.52 -3.43
C THR A 138 7.84 -3.25 -4.09
N THR A 139 8.90 -3.96 -3.67
CA THR A 139 10.19 -3.89 -4.37
C THR A 139 10.16 -4.48 -5.78
N GLU A 140 9.22 -5.39 -6.03
CA GLU A 140 9.06 -6.01 -7.34
C GLU A 140 8.31 -5.11 -8.34
N GLY A 141 7.56 -4.11 -7.85
CA GLY A 141 6.82 -3.17 -8.67
C GLY A 141 5.74 -3.82 -9.55
N VAL A 142 5.50 -3.25 -10.73
CA VAL A 142 4.47 -3.68 -11.69
C VAL A 142 5.06 -4.11 -13.01
N SER A 143 4.34 -4.90 -13.80
CA SER A 143 4.83 -5.31 -15.13
C SER A 143 4.86 -4.12 -16.10
N VAL A 144 5.82 -4.14 -17.03
CA VAL A 144 5.86 -3.19 -18.15
C VAL A 144 4.59 -3.27 -19.02
N ASP A 145 3.94 -4.43 -19.08
CA ASP A 145 2.66 -4.59 -19.80
C ASP A 145 1.55 -3.72 -19.20
N LEU A 146 1.51 -3.56 -17.87
CA LEU A 146 0.57 -2.63 -17.22
C LEU A 146 0.88 -1.19 -17.64
N ILE A 147 2.16 -0.81 -17.64
CA ILE A 147 2.62 0.52 -18.07
C ILE A 147 2.25 0.80 -19.53
N THR A 148 2.44 -0.16 -20.42
CA THR A 148 2.04 -0.06 -21.83
C THR A 148 0.53 0.03 -21.99
N ARG A 149 -0.22 -0.81 -21.29
CA ARG A 149 -1.70 -0.82 -21.35
C ARG A 149 -2.32 0.50 -20.89
N MET A 150 -1.71 1.15 -19.91
CA MET A 150 -2.14 2.44 -19.38
C MET A 150 -1.52 3.65 -20.10
N ASP A 151 -0.71 3.43 -21.15
CA ASP A 151 0.02 4.49 -21.88
C ASP A 151 0.91 5.39 -20.99
N LEU A 152 1.55 4.80 -19.98
CA LEU A 152 2.37 5.52 -18.99
C LEU A 152 3.86 5.61 -19.37
N GLY A 153 4.24 5.12 -20.56
CA GLY A 153 5.64 4.95 -20.94
C GLY A 153 6.47 6.25 -20.90
N ALA A 154 5.89 7.39 -21.28
CA ALA A 154 6.60 8.68 -21.23
C ALA A 154 6.83 9.14 -19.78
N ARG A 155 5.82 9.02 -18.91
CA ARG A 155 5.90 9.38 -17.49
C ARG A 155 6.91 8.50 -16.75
N VAL A 156 6.87 7.18 -17.00
CA VAL A 156 7.84 6.23 -16.43
C VAL A 156 9.26 6.55 -16.86
N ARG A 157 9.51 6.83 -18.15
CA ARG A 157 10.85 7.21 -18.62
C ARG A 157 11.38 8.46 -17.93
N ASN A 158 10.54 9.49 -17.77
CA ASN A 158 10.94 10.72 -17.09
C ASN A 158 11.36 10.45 -15.63
N LEU A 159 10.55 9.69 -14.89
CA LEU A 159 10.85 9.31 -13.51
C LEU A 159 12.03 8.31 -13.40
N GLN A 160 12.31 7.55 -14.45
CA GLN A 160 13.50 6.70 -14.52
C GLN A 160 14.76 7.53 -14.76
N GLU A 161 14.71 8.51 -15.68
CA GLU A 161 15.81 9.46 -15.95
C GLU A 161 16.14 10.30 -14.70
N GLY A 162 15.13 10.64 -13.90
CA GLY A 162 15.30 11.30 -12.60
C GLY A 162 15.74 10.38 -11.46
N GLY A 163 15.87 9.07 -11.70
CA GLY A 163 16.34 8.08 -10.73
C GLY A 163 15.30 7.62 -9.71
N GLN A 164 14.03 8.02 -9.82
CA GLN A 164 12.97 7.65 -8.87
C GLN A 164 12.34 6.28 -9.18
N LEU A 165 12.39 5.83 -10.43
CA LEU A 165 11.94 4.51 -10.85
C LEU A 165 13.09 3.71 -11.46
N ALA A 166 13.05 2.40 -11.27
CA ALA A 166 13.93 1.45 -11.93
C ALA A 166 13.12 0.51 -12.81
N VAL A 167 13.68 0.12 -13.96
CA VAL A 167 13.11 -0.88 -14.86
C VAL A 167 14.07 -2.06 -14.97
N MET A 168 13.65 -3.21 -14.45
CA MET A 168 14.46 -4.43 -14.41
C MET A 168 13.55 -5.65 -14.62
N ASP A 169 14.01 -6.62 -15.40
CA ASP A 169 13.33 -7.89 -15.63
C ASP A 169 11.84 -7.76 -16.05
N GLY A 170 11.55 -6.78 -16.91
CA GLY A 170 10.19 -6.53 -17.40
C GLY A 170 9.25 -5.93 -16.34
N ARG A 171 9.79 -5.35 -15.26
CA ARG A 171 9.02 -4.67 -14.23
C ARG A 171 9.52 -3.26 -13.99
N VAL A 172 8.62 -2.40 -13.54
CA VAL A 172 8.86 -1.01 -13.11
C VAL A 172 8.60 -0.94 -11.62
N ALA A 173 9.60 -0.53 -10.84
CA ALA A 173 9.53 -0.41 -9.39
C ALA A 173 10.08 0.93 -8.92
N ALA A 174 9.69 1.36 -7.72
CA ALA A 174 10.30 2.52 -7.08
C ALA A 174 11.74 2.20 -6.65
N SER A 175 12.67 3.10 -6.98
CA SER A 175 14.06 3.00 -6.53
C SER A 175 14.17 3.31 -5.03
N PRO A 176 15.35 3.10 -4.40
CA PRO A 176 15.60 3.57 -3.04
C PRO A 176 15.27 5.07 -2.87
N GLU A 177 15.59 5.89 -3.86
CA GLU A 177 15.31 7.34 -3.87
C GLU A 177 13.83 7.65 -4.13
N GLY A 178 13.14 6.81 -4.89
CA GLY A 178 11.72 6.99 -5.21
C GLY A 178 10.75 6.53 -4.10
N ARG A 179 11.14 5.55 -3.29
CA ARG A 179 10.28 4.99 -2.22
C ARG A 179 9.81 6.03 -1.20
N PRO A 180 10.66 6.92 -0.66
CA PRO A 180 10.22 7.96 0.28
C PRO A 180 9.16 8.90 -0.30
N VAL A 181 9.16 9.10 -1.62
CA VAL A 181 8.26 10.02 -2.33
C VAL A 181 7.21 9.29 -3.18
N LEU A 182 6.92 8.02 -2.86
CA LEU A 182 6.10 7.14 -3.68
C LEU A 182 4.72 7.72 -4.03
N ASP A 183 4.07 8.40 -3.08
CA ASP A 183 2.77 9.02 -3.32
C ASP A 183 2.85 10.18 -4.32
N ALA A 184 3.98 10.90 -4.38
CA ALA A 184 4.20 11.92 -5.41
C ALA A 184 4.41 11.28 -6.79
N LEU A 185 5.15 10.17 -6.87
CA LEU A 185 5.33 9.41 -8.11
C LEU A 185 3.98 8.89 -8.63
N LEU A 186 3.16 8.33 -7.74
CA LEU A 186 1.83 7.84 -8.08
C LEU A 186 0.90 8.94 -8.58
N ARG A 187 0.97 10.15 -7.99
CA ARG A 187 0.24 11.31 -8.52
C ARG A 187 0.67 11.61 -9.96
N VAL A 188 1.96 11.72 -10.24
CA VAL A 188 2.47 11.96 -11.61
C VAL A 188 2.01 10.87 -12.59
N LEU A 189 1.98 9.62 -12.15
CA LEU A 189 1.58 8.50 -13.01
C LEU A 189 0.06 8.46 -13.26
N LEU A 190 -0.76 8.80 -12.28
CA LEU A 190 -2.22 8.63 -12.31
C LEU A 190 -3.00 9.91 -12.64
N THR A 191 -2.34 11.06 -12.79
CA THR A 191 -2.94 12.33 -13.24
C THR A 191 -2.31 12.79 -14.53
#